data_AF-A0A842VIV7-F1
#
_entry.id   AF-A0A842VIV7-F1
#
_cell.length_a   1.000
_cell.length_b   1.000
_cell.length_c   1.000
_cell.angle_alpha   90.00
_cell.angle_beta   90.00
_cell.angle_gamma   90.00
#
_symmetry.space_group_name_H-M   'P 1'
#
loop_
_entity.id
_entity.type
_entity.pdbx_description
1 polymer ?
#
loop_
_entity_poly.entity_id
_entity_poly.type
_entity_poly.pdbx_seq_one_letter_code
_entity_poly.pdbx_strand_id
1 'polypeptide(L)'
;MFSNNCPRSQVINNLRDRLNQFEGEETAQQLIDNALALSKQIVYTLELSWGGPADGFKIFVDPETKEIIDVIYYYTTWGQYKEEPLGVYELEKVIPHLRTLVSD
;
A
#
# COMPACT_ATOMS: atom_id res chain seq x y z
N MET A 1 -2.17 24.27 -3.11
CA MET A 1 -2.44 23.25 -2.09
C MET A 1 -3.74 22.56 -2.46
N PHE A 2 -3.67 21.39 -3.11
CA PHE A 2 -4.88 20.59 -3.35
C PHE A 2 -5.04 19.64 -2.16
N SER A 3 -6.04 19.91 -1.32
CA SER A 3 -6.51 18.92 -0.37
C SER A 3 -7.29 17.87 -1.16
N ASN A 4 -6.61 16.80 -1.56
CA ASN A 4 -7.21 15.63 -2.22
C ASN A 4 -7.93 14.73 -1.20
N ASN A 5 -8.74 15.30 -0.32
CA ASN A 5 -9.57 14.52 0.58
C ASN A 5 -10.82 14.07 -0.18
N CYS A 6 -10.72 12.94 -0.88
CA CYS A 6 -11.91 12.17 -1.27
C CYS A 6 -12.61 11.76 0.05
N PRO A 7 -13.85 12.22 0.31
CA PRO A 7 -14.59 11.85 1.51
C PRO A 7 -14.67 10.33 1.64
N ARG A 8 -14.45 9.79 2.84
CA ARG A 8 -14.44 8.33 3.08
C ARG A 8 -15.73 7.63 2.61
N SER A 9 -16.86 8.34 2.68
CA SER A 9 -18.14 7.92 2.11
C SER A 9 -18.08 7.73 0.59
N GLN A 10 -17.38 8.62 -0.12
CA GLN A 10 -17.23 8.57 -1.58
C GLN A 10 -16.29 7.42 -2.01
N VAL A 11 -15.24 7.13 -1.23
CA VAL A 11 -14.36 5.96 -1.47
C VAL A 11 -15.12 4.64 -1.33
N ILE A 12 -15.87 4.49 -0.24
CA ILE A 12 -16.67 3.29 0.02
C ILE A 12 -17.75 3.14 -1.05
N ASN A 13 -18.40 4.24 -1.44
CA ASN A 13 -19.42 4.21 -2.49
C ASN A 13 -18.81 3.86 -3.85
N ASN A 14 -17.63 4.37 -4.23
CA ASN A 14 -17.00 4.00 -5.51
C ASN A 14 -16.70 2.50 -5.61
N LEU A 15 -16.24 1.87 -4.52
CA LEU A 15 -16.02 0.42 -4.50
C LEU A 15 -17.34 -0.34 -4.48
N ARG A 16 -18.32 0.10 -3.68
CA ARG A 16 -19.65 -0.51 -3.62
C ARG A 16 -20.41 -0.39 -4.93
N ASP A 17 -20.39 0.76 -5.58
CA ASP A 17 -21.05 1.01 -6.86
C ASP A 17 -20.46 0.10 -7.94
N ARG A 18 -19.13 -0.09 -7.94
CA ARG A 18 -18.49 -1.08 -8.83
C ARG A 18 -18.89 -2.51 -8.47
N LEU A 19 -18.95 -2.87 -7.19
CA LEU A 19 -19.38 -4.21 -6.76
C LEU A 19 -20.86 -4.46 -7.10
N ASN A 20 -21.73 -3.47 -6.94
CA ASN A 20 -23.17 -3.53 -7.18
C ASN A 20 -23.54 -3.52 -8.67
N GLN A 21 -22.62 -3.15 -9.57
CA GLN A 21 -22.79 -3.31 -11.02
C GLN A 21 -22.77 -4.79 -11.45
N PHE A 22 -22.31 -5.68 -10.57
CA PHE A 22 -22.22 -7.11 -10.81
C PHE A 22 -23.16 -7.81 -9.81
N GLU A 23 -24.14 -8.58 -10.26
CA GLU A 23 -25.05 -9.35 -9.40
C GLU A 23 -24.68 -10.85 -9.43
N GLY A 24 -24.70 -11.52 -8.27
CA GLY A 24 -24.50 -12.98 -8.14
C GLY A 24 -23.15 -13.42 -7.53
N GLU A 25 -22.95 -14.74 -7.36
CA GLU A 25 -21.78 -15.36 -6.72
C GLU A 25 -20.46 -15.23 -7.53
N GLU A 26 -20.53 -14.84 -8.82
CA GLU A 26 -19.36 -14.65 -9.71
C GLU A 26 -18.82 -13.20 -9.73
N THR A 27 -19.30 -12.35 -8.84
CA THR A 27 -19.00 -10.91 -8.73
C THR A 27 -17.52 -10.56 -8.76
N ALA A 28 -16.67 -11.37 -8.10
CA ALA A 28 -15.23 -11.10 -8.02
C ALA A 28 -14.51 -11.26 -9.38
N GLN A 29 -14.84 -12.29 -10.16
CA GLN A 29 -14.20 -12.53 -11.45
C GLN A 29 -14.62 -11.47 -12.48
N GLN A 30 -15.90 -11.10 -12.49
CA GLN A 30 -16.42 -10.04 -13.37
C GLN A 30 -15.77 -8.68 -13.08
N LEU A 31 -15.46 -8.40 -11.81
CA LEU A 31 -14.76 -7.18 -11.41
C LEU A 31 -13.31 -7.16 -11.90
N ILE A 32 -12.64 -8.32 -11.87
CA ILE A 32 -11.29 -8.49 -12.42
C ILE A 32 -11.32 -8.29 -13.94
N ASP A 33 -12.27 -8.93 -14.63
CA ASP A 33 -12.38 -8.89 -16.10
C ASP A 33 -12.68 -7.47 -16.63
N ASN A 34 -13.34 -6.63 -15.82
CA ASN A 34 -13.66 -5.24 -16.16
C ASN A 34 -12.71 -4.21 -15.53
N ALA A 35 -11.69 -4.64 -14.78
CA ALA A 35 -10.69 -3.75 -14.23
C ALA A 35 -9.70 -3.30 -15.31
N LEU A 36 -9.24 -2.06 -15.22
CA LEU A 36 -8.14 -1.58 -16.09
C LEU A 36 -6.82 -2.29 -15.78
N ALA A 37 -6.59 -2.59 -14.50
CA ALA A 37 -5.46 -3.38 -14.02
C ALA A 37 -5.75 -3.85 -12.60
N LEU A 38 -5.28 -5.05 -12.26
CA LEU A 38 -5.19 -5.55 -10.90
C LEU A 38 -3.77 -6.10 -10.70
N SER A 39 -3.03 -5.50 -9.78
CA SER A 39 -1.66 -5.91 -9.46
C SER A 39 -1.59 -6.52 -8.06
N LYS A 40 -0.84 -7.61 -7.94
CA LYS A 40 -0.47 -8.19 -6.64
C LYS A 40 0.83 -7.54 -6.16
N GLN A 41 0.91 -7.26 -4.86
CA GLN A 41 2.13 -6.76 -4.21
C GLN A 41 2.39 -7.54 -2.92
N ILE A 42 3.67 -7.73 -2.59
CA ILE A 42 4.11 -8.23 -1.28
C ILE A 42 4.50 -7.01 -0.44
N VAL A 43 4.05 -6.97 0.80
CA VAL A 43 4.40 -5.90 1.74
C VAL A 43 5.12 -6.50 2.94
N TYR A 44 6.37 -6.09 3.14
CA TYR A 44 7.11 -6.37 4.36
C TYR A 44 6.98 -5.17 5.30
N THR A 45 6.56 -5.41 6.53
CA THR A 45 6.51 -4.38 7.58
C THR A 45 7.71 -4.55 8.50
N LEU A 46 8.59 -3.54 8.53
CA LEU A 46 9.72 -3.46 9.45
C LEU A 46 9.35 -2.50 10.59
N GLU A 47 8.99 -3.06 11.75
CA GLU A 47 8.62 -2.28 12.93
C GLU A 47 9.89 -1.88 13.71
N LEU A 48 10.04 -0.58 13.98
CA LEU A 48 11.19 -0.03 14.71
C LEU A 48 10.90 0.17 16.20
N SER A 49 9.64 0.41 16.56
CA SER A 49 9.24 0.65 17.95
C SER A 49 7.90 -0.01 18.28
N TRP A 50 7.77 -0.47 19.53
CA TRP A 50 6.59 -1.15 20.06
C TRP A 50 6.02 -0.36 21.26
N GLY A 51 4.84 0.25 21.08
CA GLY A 51 4.06 0.85 22.17
C GLY A 51 4.02 2.38 22.20
N GLY A 52 2.81 2.94 22.40
CA GLY A 52 2.57 4.38 22.40
C GLY A 52 2.65 4.95 20.98
N PRO A 53 3.56 5.91 20.70
CA PRO A 53 3.92 6.20 19.32
C PRO A 53 4.76 5.05 18.74
N ALA A 54 4.30 4.44 17.65
CA ALA A 54 5.00 3.38 16.95
C ALA A 54 5.42 3.86 15.57
N ASP A 55 6.54 3.37 15.06
CA ASP A 55 7.04 3.74 13.74
C ASP A 55 7.75 2.57 13.06
N GLY A 56 7.89 2.67 11.75
CA GLY A 56 8.46 1.61 10.94
C GLY A 56 8.47 1.92 9.46
N PHE A 57 8.81 0.90 8.68
CA PHE A 57 8.81 0.97 7.23
C PHE A 57 7.90 -0.09 6.64
N LYS A 58 7.16 0.27 5.58
CA LYS A 58 6.51 -0.68 4.67
C LYS A 58 7.33 -0.75 3.41
N ILE A 59 7.77 -1.95 3.05
CA ILE A 59 8.57 -2.23 1.86
C ILE A 59 7.68 -2.97 0.87
N PHE A 60 7.39 -2.34 -0.26
CA PHE A 60 6.55 -2.88 -1.31
C PHE A 60 7.44 -3.59 -2.33
N VAL A 61 7.14 -4.86 -2.56
CA VAL A 61 7.93 -5.73 -3.43
C VAL A 61 7.03 -6.32 -4.50
N ASP A 62 7.53 -6.28 -5.73
CA ASP A 62 6.91 -6.96 -6.85
C ASP A 62 7.04 -8.49 -6.64
N PRO A 63 5.93 -9.24 -6.61
CA PRO A 63 5.98 -10.66 -6.30
C PRO A 63 6.72 -11.50 -7.35
N GLU A 64 6.77 -11.04 -8.60
CA GLU A 64 7.33 -11.78 -9.74
C GLU A 64 8.83 -11.49 -9.90
N THR A 65 9.21 -10.22 -9.92
CA THR A 65 10.59 -9.76 -10.12
C THR A 65 11.39 -9.70 -8.83
N LYS A 66 10.71 -9.71 -7.67
CA LYS A 66 11.29 -9.48 -6.33
C LYS A 66 11.94 -8.11 -6.18
N GLU A 67 11.66 -7.19 -7.09
CA GLU A 67 12.17 -5.83 -7.00
C GLU A 67 11.39 -5.02 -5.97
N ILE A 68 12.12 -4.20 -5.20
CA ILE A 68 11.50 -3.23 -4.29
C ILE A 68 10.94 -2.11 -5.15
N ILE A 69 9.61 -1.97 -5.15
CA ILE A 69 8.87 -0.96 -5.91
C ILE A 69 8.85 0.37 -5.14
N ASP A 70 8.64 0.30 -3.83
CA ASP A 70 8.50 1.49 -2.98
C ASP A 70 8.83 1.18 -1.52
N VAL A 71 9.14 2.21 -0.75
CA VAL A 71 9.34 2.16 0.69
C VAL A 71 8.64 3.35 1.32
N ILE A 72 7.80 3.08 2.31
CA ILE A 72 7.06 4.10 3.05
C ILE A 72 7.51 4.08 4.49
N TYR A 73 7.99 5.21 5.01
CA TYR A 73 8.12 5.41 6.45
C TYR A 73 6.73 5.70 7.01
N TYR A 74 6.34 5.00 8.07
CA TYR A 74 5.13 5.32 8.80
C TYR A 74 5.44 5.59 10.26
N TYR A 75 4.63 6.47 10.84
CA TYR A 75 4.60 6.66 12.27
C TYR A 75 3.15 6.86 12.72
N THR A 76 2.87 6.34 13.90
CA THR A 76 1.64 6.53 14.63
C THR A 76 1.96 7.21 15.94
N THR A 77 1.10 8.13 16.36
CA THR A 77 1.06 8.69 17.71
C THR A 77 -0.34 8.45 18.28
N TRP A 78 -0.61 8.92 19.49
CA TRP A 78 -1.95 8.84 20.08
C TRP A 78 -3.00 9.54 19.18
N GLY A 79 -3.71 8.75 18.37
CA GLY A 79 -4.79 9.20 17.50
C GLY A 79 -4.40 9.69 16.10
N GLN A 80 -3.13 9.59 15.70
CA GLN A 80 -2.69 9.99 14.35
C GLN A 80 -1.82 8.93 13.71
N TYR A 81 -2.08 8.63 12.45
CA TYR A 81 -1.25 7.77 11.60
C TYR A 81 -0.81 8.59 10.40
N LYS A 82 0.47 8.52 10.06
CA LYS A 82 1.04 9.18 8.89
C LYS A 82 1.97 8.24 8.15
N GLU A 83 1.98 8.41 6.84
CA GLU A 83 2.83 7.72 5.89
C GLU A 83 3.56 8.76 5.07
N GLU A 84 4.87 8.57 4.92
CA GLU A 84 5.76 9.42 4.14
C GLU A 84 6.53 8.50 3.18
N PRO A 85 6.10 8.44 1.89
CA PRO A 85 6.83 7.69 0.87
C PRO A 85 8.23 8.26 0.71
N LEU A 86 9.22 7.38 0.57
CA LEU A 86 10.60 7.80 0.33
C LEU A 86 10.73 8.37 -1.08
N GLY A 87 11.48 9.46 -1.21
CA GLY A 87 11.83 10.01 -2.51
C GLY A 87 12.84 9.11 -3.24
N VAL A 88 12.96 9.28 -4.55
CA VAL A 88 13.88 8.50 -5.41
C VAL A 88 15.31 8.46 -4.85
N TYR A 89 15.83 9.60 -4.40
CA TYR A 89 17.19 9.69 -3.84
C TYR A 89 17.35 8.92 -2.51
N GLU A 90 16.30 8.84 -1.71
CA GLU A 90 16.30 8.09 -0.45
C GLU A 90 16.20 6.59 -0.72
N LEU A 91 15.32 6.20 -1.66
CA LEU A 91 15.18 4.83 -2.15
C LEU A 91 16.51 4.28 -2.68
N GLU A 92 17.22 5.03 -3.54
CA GLU A 92 18.52 4.61 -4.08
C GLU A 92 19.55 4.28 -2.99
N LYS A 93 19.48 4.95 -1.83
CA LYS A 93 20.37 4.69 -0.70
C LYS A 93 19.98 3.48 0.12
N VAL A 94 18.68 3.22 0.30
CA VAL A 94 18.21 2.17 1.22
C VAL A 94 17.98 0.84 0.53
N ILE A 95 17.62 0.82 -0.75
CA ILE A 95 17.34 -0.41 -1.52
C ILE A 95 18.47 -1.44 -1.41
N PRO A 96 19.78 -1.09 -1.54
CA PRO A 96 20.85 -2.07 -1.41
C PRO A 96 20.86 -2.80 -0.05
N HIS A 97 20.45 -2.12 1.01
CA HIS A 97 20.38 -2.67 2.36
C HIS A 97 19.09 -3.48 2.59
N LEU A 98 17.99 -3.07 1.97
CA LEU A 98 16.70 -3.76 2.12
C LEU A 98 16.61 -5.04 1.30
N ARG A 99 17.35 -5.15 0.18
CA ARG A 99 17.39 -6.37 -0.64
C ARG A 99 17.70 -7.61 0.18
N THR A 100 18.61 -7.53 1.16
CA THR A 100 18.96 -8.69 1.99
C THR A 100 17.82 -9.16 2.90
N LEU A 101 16.83 -8.31 3.16
CA LEU A 101 15.68 -8.60 4.02
C LEU A 101 14.50 -9.20 3.26
N VAL A 102 14.43 -9.01 1.94
CA VAL A 102 13.28 -9.39 1.11
C VAL A 102 13.57 -10.54 0.13
N SER A 103 14.77 -11.13 0.21
CA SER A 103 15.26 -12.15 -0.75
C SER A 103 15.02 -13.61 -0.32
N ASP A 104 13.93 -13.93 0.39
CA ASP A 104 13.55 -15.32 0.66
C ASP A 104 12.98 -16.03 -0.59
#